data_AF-A0A536AUR0-F1
#
_entry.id   AF-A0A536AUR0-F1
#
_cell.length_a   1.000
_cell.length_b   1.000
_cell.length_c   1.000
_cell.angle_alpha   90.00
_cell.angle_beta   90.00
_cell.angle_gamma   90.00
#
_symmetry.space_group_name_H-M   'P 1'
#
loop_
_entity.id
_entity.type
_entity.pdbx_description
1 polymer ?
#
loop_
_entity_poly.entity_id
_entity_poly.type
_entity_poly.pdbx_seq_one_letter_code
_entity_poly.pdbx_strand_id
1 'polypeptide(L)' 'MRVLAVSDEVDEKAYHSSLRDRYGHIDLVLGCGDLPYDYLDY' A
#
# COMPACT_ATOMS: atom_id res chain seq x y z
N MET A 1 5.20 -14.93 -5.22
CA MET A 1 4.97 -13.48 -5.42
C MET A 1 3.73 -13.09 -4.63
N ARG A 2 3.86 -12.14 -3.71
CA ARG A 2 2.79 -11.61 -2.86
C ARG A 2 2.57 -10.14 -3.22
N VAL A 3 1.33 -9.82 -3.59
CA VAL A 3 0.95 -8.49 -4.07
C VAL A 3 -0.11 -7.92 -3.13
N LEU A 4 0.07 -6.66 -2.71
CA LEU A 4 -0.92 -5.91 -1.96
C LEU A 4 -1.61 -4.92 -2.90
N ALA A 5 -2.92 -5.05 -3.09
CA ALA A 5 -3.71 -4.10 -3.87
C ALA A 5 -4.53 -3.21 -2.91
N VAL A 6 -4.44 -1.90 -3.08
CA VAL A 6 -5.17 -0.90 -2.28
C VAL A 6 -6.10 -0.12 -3.23
N SER A 7 -7.36 0.05 -2.83
CA SER A 7 -8.39 0.69 -3.64
C SER A 7 -9.34 1.47 -2.75
N ASP A 8 -9.93 2.54 -3.31
CA ASP A 8 -11.10 3.29 -2.83
C ASP A 8 -11.00 4.08 -1.51
N GLU A 9 -10.17 3.66 -0.55
CA GLU A 9 -9.94 4.42 0.69
C GLU A 9 -8.44 4.52 1.03
N VAL A 10 -8.06 5.73 1.42
CA VAL A 10 -6.75 6.07 1.99
C VAL A 10 -6.73 5.57 3.43
N ASP A 11 -6.06 4.45 3.69
CA ASP A 11 -5.76 3.99 5.05
C ASP A 11 -4.37 4.52 5.44
N GLU A 12 -4.30 5.38 6.45
CA GLU A 12 -3.02 5.85 7.01
C GLU A 12 -2.14 4.68 7.50
N LYS A 13 -2.68 3.48 7.69
CA LYS A 13 -1.91 2.29 8.05
C LYS A 13 -1.32 1.58 6.84
N ALA A 14 -1.66 2.00 5.62
CA ALA A 14 -1.06 1.55 4.39
C ALA A 14 0.20 2.34 4.02
N TYR A 15 0.59 3.35 4.82
CA TYR A 15 1.90 3.99 4.68
C TYR A 15 3.02 2.95 4.85
N HIS A 16 4.05 3.10 4.04
CA HIS A 16 5.09 2.11 3.80
C HIS A 16 5.80 1.62 5.09
N SER A 17 5.92 2.48 6.10
CA SER A 17 6.51 2.15 7.40
C SER A 17 5.74 1.07 8.17
N SER A 18 4.42 0.98 8.04
CA SER A 18 3.60 -0.02 8.73
C SER A 18 3.27 -1.26 7.89
N LEU A 19 3.52 -1.24 6.58
CA LEU A 19 3.19 -2.35 5.69
C LEU A 19 4.02 -3.61 5.98
N ARG A 20 5.33 -3.47 6.16
CA ARG A 20 6.24 -4.60 6.39
C ARG A 20 5.98 -5.28 7.73
N ASP A 21 5.69 -4.51 8.78
CA ASP A 21 5.38 -5.06 10.10
C ASP A 21 4.02 -5.79 10.14
N ARG A 22 3.06 -5.33 9.33
CA ARG A 22 1.68 -5.85 9.36
C ARG A 22 1.42 -7.00 8.40
N TYR A 23 1.99 -6.94 7.20
CA TYR A 23 1.73 -7.89 6.12
C TYR A 23 2.93 -8.79 5.80
N GLY A 24 4.08 -8.50 6.41
CA GLY A 24 5.33 -9.20 6.19
C GLY A 24 5.96 -8.83 4.85
N HIS A 25 6.60 -9.80 4.20
CA HIS A 25 7.22 -9.60 2.90
C HIS A 25 6.17 -9.46 1.79
N ILE A 26 6.15 -8.31 1.13
CA ILE A 26 5.36 -8.00 -0.06
C ILE A 26 6.34 -7.71 -1.20
N ASP A 27 6.08 -8.28 -2.37
CA ASP A 27 6.91 -8.10 -3.56
C ASP A 27 6.48 -6.89 -4.41
N LEU A 28 5.20 -6.48 -4.29
CA LEU A 28 4.60 -5.40 -5.08
C LEU A 28 3.37 -4.82 -4.38
N VAL A 29 3.25 -3.49 -4.39
CA VAL A 29 2.05 -2.77 -3.96
C VAL A 29 1.40 -2.11 -5.17
N LEU A 30 0.10 -2.29 -5.35
CA LEU A 30 -0.69 -1.74 -6.46
C LEU A 30 -1.76 -0.80 -5.91
N GLY A 31 -1.82 0.41 -6.46
CA GLY A 31 -2.95 1.31 -6.28
C GLY A 31 -3.98 1.11 -7.39
N CYS A 32 -5.20 0.71 -7.05
CA CYS A 32 -6.24 0.28 -8.00
C CYS A 32 -7.44 1.26 -8.10
N GLY A 33 -7.23 2.56 -7.94
CA GLY A 33 -8.33 3.55 -7.95
C GLY A 33 -7.85 5.00 -7.77
N ASP A 34 -8.70 5.84 -7.17
CA ASP A 34 -8.47 7.27 -6.94
C ASP A 34 -7.58 7.54 -5.71
N LEU A 35 -6.37 6.99 -5.73
CA LEU A 35 -5.38 7.21 -4.67
C LEU A 35 -4.61 8.50 -4.93
N PRO A 36 -4.34 9.32 -3.89
CA PRO A 36 -3.49 10.50 -4.02
C PRO A 36 -2.13 10.14 -4.63
N TYR A 37 -1.57 11.04 -5.44
CA TYR A 37 -0.27 10.83 -6.11
C TYR A 37 0.84 10.39 -5.13
N ASP A 38 0.82 10.93 -3.91
CA ASP A 38 1.81 10.66 -2.87
C ASP A 38 1.49 9.43 -1.98
N TYR A 39 0.44 8.66 -2.28
CA TYR A 39 -0.07 7.60 -1.39
C TYR A 39 0.84 6.37 -1.31
N LEU A 40 1.58 6.09 -2.39
CA LEU A 40 2.60 5.04 -2.43
C LEU A 40 4.02 5.62 -2.45
N ASP A 41 4.14 6.93 -2.21
CA ASP A 41 5.43 7.60 -2.19
C ASP A 41 6.06 7.44 -0.78
N TYR A 42 7.38 7.20 -0.78
CA TYR A 42 8.27 6.82 0.36
C TYR A 42 8.30 5.36 0.82
#